data_AF-A0AAE1J9G9-F1
#
_entry.id   AF-A0AAE1J9G9-F1
#
_cell.length_a   1.000
_cell.length_b   1.000
_cell.length_c   1.000
_cell.angle_alpha   90.00
_cell.angle_beta   90.00
_cell.angle_gamma   90.00
#
_symmetry.space_group_name_H-M   'P 1'
#
loop_
_entity.id
_entity.type
_entity.pdbx_description
1 polymer ?
#
loop_
_entity_poly.entity_id
_entity_poly.type
_entity_poly.pdbx_seq_one_letter_code
_entity_poly.pdbx_strand_id
1 'polypeptide(L)'
;MSGGRRAWLDKTTPLLGQQSRSPPYTSRLPSASLEMSSSSPTPPANPTRCVFLGVDVGTGSARAGLFDENGKLLGSSSSLVQIWKDGAHVEQSSTDIWHAICAAVKEACSLAKVAPEEVKGLGFAATCSLVAVDADGSPVSVSWSGDSRRNVIVWMDHRAIEQAERINSSDSPVLQYCGGALSPEMEPPKLLWVKENLPESWVMVFRWMDLSDWLSYRATGDDTRSLCTTVCKWGYLGHAHMQRINDKDSQPMEALGWDDEFWEEIGLGDLIEGRHAKIGRSVAFPGHALRSGLTPAAAQELGLVAGIPVGTSLIDAHAGGVGVMESVPPSDSEAKGHDKEEICNRMVLVCGTSTCHMAVSQSKLYIPGVWGPFWSAMVPEYWLTEGGQSATGALLDHIIESHAASSHLANQAASQKVSVFELLNKILEKLMSEQNHSFVSALTEDIHVLPDFHGNRSPNADPKAKGVVCGLTLDTSEEQLALLYLATVQGIAYGTRHIVEHYNANGHKIKTLLACGGLSKNPLFIQEHADIIGCPIILPRESESVLLGAAILGAVASKKFSNVREAMKAMSAAGQVIRPSEDPKVKKYHDAKYKIFHSLYEQQLSYRSMMAQAMK
;
A
#
# COMPACT_ATOMS: atom_id res chain seq x y z
N MET A 1 53.65 33.80 21.10
CA MET A 1 52.69 34.92 20.95
C MET A 1 51.38 34.45 21.58
N SER A 2 51.11 34.74 22.86
CA SER A 2 50.32 35.90 23.35
C SER A 2 48.88 35.88 22.84
N GLY A 3 47.80 35.73 23.63
CA GLY A 3 47.56 35.70 25.10
C GLY A 3 46.19 36.36 25.38
N GLY A 4 45.41 36.14 26.45
CA GLY A 4 45.45 35.19 27.57
C GLY A 4 44.44 35.60 28.69
N ARG A 5 44.21 34.74 29.70
CA ARG A 5 43.46 34.98 30.97
C ARG A 5 41.93 35.20 30.82
N ARG A 6 41.06 34.91 31.81
CA ARG A 6 41.21 34.57 33.25
C ARG A 6 39.98 33.76 33.74
N ALA A 7 40.15 32.87 34.73
CA ALA A 7 39.06 32.17 35.44
C ALA A 7 38.74 32.83 36.80
N TRP A 8 37.61 32.48 37.45
CA TRP A 8 37.44 32.50 38.93
C TRP A 8 36.28 31.61 39.45
N LEU A 9 36.34 31.34 40.75
CA LEU A 9 35.74 30.26 41.57
C LEU A 9 35.60 30.77 43.03
N ASP A 10 34.75 30.30 43.95
CA ASP A 10 33.67 29.30 43.95
C ASP A 10 32.78 29.50 45.22
N LYS A 11 31.61 28.85 45.27
CA LYS A 11 30.93 28.31 46.48
C LYS A 11 30.38 29.17 47.65
N THR A 12 29.34 28.56 48.24
CA THR A 12 28.96 28.42 49.68
C THR A 12 27.88 29.28 50.37
N THR A 13 26.97 28.52 51.02
CA THR A 13 25.80 28.77 51.90
C THR A 13 26.21 28.71 53.40
N PRO A 14 25.35 28.55 54.47
CA PRO A 14 23.89 28.73 54.72
C PRO A 14 23.52 29.36 56.13
N LEU A 15 22.25 29.18 56.59
CA LEU A 15 21.72 29.21 58.01
C LEU A 15 21.55 30.61 58.68
N LEU A 16 20.63 30.97 59.60
CA LEU A 16 19.51 30.40 60.43
C LEU A 16 18.50 31.57 60.73
N GLY A 17 17.34 31.50 61.44
CA GLY A 17 16.53 30.41 62.05
C GLY A 17 15.72 30.85 63.31
N GLN A 18 14.56 30.23 63.58
CA GLN A 18 13.76 30.27 64.87
C GLN A 18 13.02 31.59 65.25
N GLN A 19 11.96 31.68 66.11
CA GLN A 19 10.93 30.75 66.68
C GLN A 19 9.78 31.55 67.37
N SER A 20 8.76 30.83 67.89
CA SER A 20 7.77 31.23 68.94
C SER A 20 6.55 32.05 68.49
N ARG A 21 5.39 32.07 69.18
CA ARG A 21 4.50 31.11 69.90
C ARG A 21 3.29 31.97 70.36
N SER A 22 2.09 31.41 70.37
CA SER A 22 0.79 32.08 70.63
C SER A 22 0.53 32.50 72.10
N PRO A 23 -0.45 33.39 72.38
CA PRO A 23 -1.78 32.93 72.84
C PRO A 23 -2.99 33.75 72.31
N PRO A 24 -4.26 33.34 72.57
CA PRO A 24 -5.47 33.86 71.90
C PRO A 24 -6.32 34.82 72.77
N TYR A 25 -7.28 35.54 72.19
CA TYR A 25 -8.53 35.94 72.88
C TYR A 25 -9.71 36.24 71.92
N THR A 26 -10.92 36.35 72.47
CA THR A 26 -12.23 36.14 71.83
C THR A 26 -12.97 37.41 71.35
N SER A 27 -13.87 37.29 70.35
CA SER A 27 -15.36 37.39 70.51
C SER A 27 -16.17 38.04 69.35
N ARG A 28 -17.35 37.42 69.08
CA ARG A 28 -18.65 37.98 68.58
C ARG A 28 -18.75 38.76 67.24
N LEU A 29 -19.32 38.06 66.23
CA LEU A 29 -20.56 38.35 65.45
C LEU A 29 -21.06 39.82 65.23
N PRO A 30 -21.82 40.10 64.15
CA PRO A 30 -21.54 39.86 62.73
C PRO A 30 -21.86 41.10 61.83
N SER A 31 -21.22 41.26 60.68
CA SER A 31 -21.64 42.26 59.68
C SER A 31 -21.65 41.66 58.28
N ALA A 32 -22.80 41.73 57.61
CA ALA A 32 -22.96 41.27 56.24
C ALA A 32 -22.30 42.23 55.24
N SER A 33 -21.45 41.70 54.36
CA SER A 33 -20.98 42.36 53.15
C SER A 33 -20.97 41.34 52.02
N LEU A 34 -21.63 41.66 50.90
CA LEU A 34 -21.63 40.79 49.72
C LEU A 34 -20.23 40.75 49.10
N GLU A 35 -19.62 39.59 49.04
CA GLU A 35 -18.55 39.33 48.08
C GLU A 35 -19.15 38.62 46.85
N MET A 36 -19.02 39.25 45.69
CA MET A 36 -19.35 38.62 44.42
C MET A 36 -18.26 37.61 44.07
N SER A 37 -18.53 36.32 44.25
CA SER A 37 -17.68 35.25 43.72
C SER A 37 -17.85 35.16 42.20
N SER A 38 -17.03 35.91 41.46
CA SER A 38 -16.88 35.75 40.01
C SER A 38 -16.08 34.48 39.70
N SER A 39 -16.64 33.31 40.00
CA SER A 39 -16.15 32.06 39.43
C SER A 39 -16.60 32.01 37.97
N SER A 40 -15.75 32.50 37.06
CA SER A 40 -15.92 32.20 35.65
C SER A 40 -15.88 30.67 35.50
N PRO A 41 -16.93 30.03 34.95
CA PRO A 41 -16.84 28.62 34.63
C PRO A 41 -15.70 28.48 33.62
N THR A 42 -14.73 27.62 33.92
CA THR A 42 -13.84 27.10 32.88
C THR A 42 -14.72 26.62 31.73
N PRO A 43 -14.48 27.05 30.48
CA PRO A 43 -15.26 26.52 29.36
C PRO A 43 -15.16 25.00 29.40
N PRO A 44 -16.25 24.26 29.13
CA PRO A 44 -16.16 22.81 29.06
C PRO A 44 -15.03 22.47 28.10
N ALA A 45 -14.09 21.64 28.54
CA ALA A 45 -12.98 21.22 27.70
C ALA A 45 -13.57 20.71 26.39
N ASN A 46 -13.16 21.30 25.26
CA ASN A 46 -13.62 20.85 23.95
C ASN A 46 -13.45 19.33 23.91
N PRO A 47 -14.48 18.57 23.47
CA PRO A 47 -14.40 17.12 23.44
C PRO A 47 -13.13 16.74 22.67
N THR A 48 -12.21 16.07 23.38
CA THR A 48 -10.84 15.85 22.90
C THR A 48 -10.92 15.07 21.60
N ARG A 49 -10.35 15.63 20.51
CA ARG A 49 -10.61 15.09 19.19
C ARG A 49 -10.13 13.65 19.11
N CYS A 50 -10.95 12.76 18.55
CA CYS A 50 -10.56 11.39 18.27
C CYS A 50 -9.86 11.38 16.91
N VAL A 51 -8.54 11.21 16.91
CA VAL A 51 -7.71 11.22 15.70
C VAL A 51 -6.97 9.91 15.52
N PHE A 52 -6.89 9.42 14.29
CA PHE A 52 -6.16 8.21 13.90
C PHE A 52 -5.00 8.55 12.98
N LEU A 53 -3.85 7.92 13.22
CA LEU A 53 -2.64 8.11 12.43
C LEU A 53 -2.44 6.91 11.51
N GLY A 54 -2.41 7.18 10.20
CA GLY A 54 -1.93 6.24 9.19
C GLY A 54 -0.50 6.59 8.80
N VAL A 55 0.36 5.57 8.73
CA VAL A 55 1.71 5.67 8.17
C VAL A 55 1.83 4.74 6.98
N ASP A 56 2.44 5.22 5.90
CA ASP A 56 2.61 4.52 4.63
C ASP A 56 4.05 4.67 4.13
N VAL A 57 4.79 3.56 3.98
CA VAL A 57 6.15 3.55 3.45
C VAL A 57 6.17 2.98 2.04
N GLY A 58 6.14 3.88 1.06
CA GLY A 58 6.37 3.56 -0.34
C GLY A 58 7.85 3.46 -0.71
N THR A 59 8.13 3.16 -1.98
CA THR A 59 9.50 2.99 -2.51
C THR A 59 10.41 4.22 -2.34
N GLY A 60 9.87 5.43 -2.45
CA GLY A 60 10.65 6.68 -2.46
C GLY A 60 10.42 7.63 -1.26
N SER A 61 9.40 7.38 -0.45
CA SER A 61 9.10 8.19 0.74
C SER A 61 8.27 7.46 1.79
N ALA A 62 8.47 7.85 3.04
CA ALA A 62 7.57 7.57 4.14
C ALA A 62 6.57 8.73 4.28
N ARG A 63 5.28 8.41 4.38
CA ARG A 63 4.16 9.33 4.51
C ARG A 63 3.44 9.11 5.83
N ALA A 64 2.89 10.19 6.38
CA ALA A 64 2.02 10.15 7.56
C ALA A 64 0.79 11.01 7.32
N GLY A 65 -0.37 10.54 7.76
CA GLY A 65 -1.66 11.24 7.64
C GLY A 65 -2.51 11.07 8.90
N LEU A 66 -3.09 12.18 9.37
CA LEU A 66 -4.00 12.19 10.52
C LEU A 66 -5.45 12.33 10.03
N PHE A 67 -6.34 11.48 10.52
CA PHE A 67 -7.75 11.41 10.13
C PHE A 67 -8.66 11.55 11.34
N ASP A 68 -9.82 12.20 11.18
CA ASP A 68 -10.88 12.12 12.20
C ASP A 68 -11.71 10.84 12.08
N GLU A 69 -12.66 10.65 13.01
CA GLU A 69 -13.52 9.46 13.09
C GLU A 69 -14.42 9.21 11.87
N ASN A 70 -14.57 10.19 10.98
CA ASN A 70 -15.30 10.06 9.71
C ASN A 70 -14.34 9.84 8.53
N GLY A 71 -13.05 9.62 8.78
CA GLY A 71 -12.01 9.39 7.77
C GLY A 71 -11.71 10.60 6.89
N LYS A 72 -11.87 11.83 7.42
CA LYS A 72 -11.41 13.04 6.74
C LYS A 72 -9.95 13.34 7.10
N LEU A 73 -9.09 13.54 6.10
CA LEU A 73 -7.71 13.98 6.34
C LEU A 73 -7.66 15.37 6.99
N LEU A 74 -6.82 15.49 8.02
CA LEU A 74 -6.63 16.69 8.85
C LEU A 74 -5.31 17.38 8.55
N GLY A 75 -4.30 16.59 8.21
CA GLY A 75 -2.98 17.01 7.81
C GLY A 75 -2.14 15.78 7.48
N SER A 76 -1.24 15.93 6.51
CA SER A 76 -0.33 14.89 6.05
C SER A 76 1.03 15.48 5.76
N SER A 77 2.07 14.66 5.86
CA SER A 77 3.42 15.02 5.43
C SER A 77 4.16 13.79 4.88
N SER A 78 5.27 14.04 4.21
CA SER A 78 6.13 13.01 3.60
C SER A 78 7.60 13.36 3.79
N SER A 79 8.42 12.36 4.08
CA SER A 79 9.87 12.45 4.08
C SER A 79 10.46 11.43 3.12
N LEU A 80 11.51 11.80 2.39
CA LEU A 80 12.18 10.89 1.46
C LEU A 80 12.86 9.74 2.22
N VAL A 81 12.99 8.58 1.58
CA VAL A 81 13.80 7.46 2.07
C VAL A 81 14.94 7.19 1.10
N GLN A 82 16.11 6.85 1.63
CA GLN A 82 17.29 6.53 0.85
C GLN A 82 17.12 5.15 0.18
N ILE A 83 17.31 5.13 -1.14
CA ILE A 83 17.35 3.90 -1.95
C ILE A 83 18.72 3.74 -2.59
N TRP A 84 19.22 2.50 -2.65
CA TRP A 84 20.40 2.11 -3.42
C TRP A 84 19.96 1.16 -4.52
N LYS A 85 20.43 1.39 -5.76
CA LYS A 85 20.11 0.54 -6.91
C LYS A 85 21.39 0.23 -7.69
N ASP A 86 21.65 -1.07 -7.88
CA ASP A 86 22.78 -1.59 -8.65
C ASP A 86 22.31 -2.77 -9.51
N GLY A 87 22.07 -2.50 -10.79
CA GLY A 87 21.42 -3.44 -11.71
C GLY A 87 20.05 -3.90 -11.20
N ALA A 88 19.94 -5.20 -10.91
CA ALA A 88 18.75 -5.85 -10.34
C ALA A 88 18.64 -5.75 -8.81
N HIS A 89 19.72 -5.35 -8.11
CA HIS A 89 19.74 -5.22 -6.66
C HIS A 89 19.20 -3.84 -6.26
N VAL A 90 18.19 -3.82 -5.39
CA VAL A 90 17.50 -2.62 -4.91
C VAL A 90 17.34 -2.73 -3.39
N GLU A 91 17.94 -1.79 -2.66
CA GLU A 91 18.09 -1.88 -1.21
C GLU A 91 17.74 -0.56 -0.51
N GLN A 92 17.32 -0.67 0.75
CA GLN A 92 16.97 0.42 1.64
C GLN A 92 17.56 0.21 3.05
N SER A 93 17.35 1.17 3.95
CA SER A 93 17.76 1.10 5.35
C SER A 93 16.54 1.24 6.26
N SER A 94 16.31 0.27 7.15
CA SER A 94 15.19 0.32 8.07
C SER A 94 15.33 1.48 9.09
N THR A 95 16.56 1.81 9.47
CA THR A 95 16.88 2.99 10.30
C THR A 95 16.52 4.31 9.61
N ASP A 96 16.85 4.45 8.33
CA ASP A 96 16.51 5.65 7.54
C ASP A 96 15.00 5.81 7.36
N ILE A 97 14.32 4.70 7.02
CA ILE A 97 12.86 4.63 6.94
C ILE A 97 12.21 5.08 8.26
N TRP A 98 12.69 4.59 9.41
CA TRP A 98 12.14 4.99 10.71
C TRP A 98 12.35 6.49 10.99
N HIS A 99 13.53 7.05 10.69
CA HIS A 99 13.76 8.49 10.81
C HIS A 99 12.85 9.30 9.88
N ALA A 100 12.62 8.84 8.66
CA ALA A 100 11.71 9.47 7.71
C ALA A 100 10.26 9.47 8.22
N ILE A 101 9.80 8.36 8.81
CA ILE A 101 8.49 8.29 9.49
C ILE A 101 8.42 9.29 10.66
N CYS A 102 9.43 9.33 11.53
CA CYS A 102 9.45 10.27 12.66
C CYS A 102 9.40 11.74 12.21
N ALA A 103 10.03 12.09 11.09
CA ALA A 103 9.92 13.41 10.49
C ALA A 103 8.51 13.68 9.94
N ALA A 104 7.97 12.75 9.14
CA ALA A 104 6.64 12.87 8.54
C ALA A 104 5.52 12.96 9.60
N VAL A 105 5.58 12.15 10.66
CA VAL A 105 4.57 12.14 11.74
C VAL A 105 4.56 13.46 12.51
N LYS A 106 5.73 13.99 12.89
CA LYS A 106 5.82 15.28 13.60
C LYS A 106 5.28 16.44 12.77
N GLU A 107 5.64 16.48 11.48
CA GLU A 107 5.16 17.51 10.58
C GLU A 107 3.65 17.36 10.30
N ALA A 108 3.13 16.15 10.13
CA ALA A 108 1.69 15.91 9.98
C ALA A 108 0.90 16.39 11.21
N CYS A 109 1.38 16.12 12.43
CA CYS A 109 0.78 16.63 13.68
C CYS A 109 0.80 18.17 13.73
N SER A 110 1.93 18.79 13.37
CA SER A 110 2.10 20.25 13.28
C SER A 110 1.10 20.88 12.31
N LEU A 111 1.01 20.37 11.08
CA LEU A 111 0.12 20.86 10.03
C LEU A 111 -1.36 20.66 10.39
N ALA A 112 -1.71 19.50 10.96
CA ALA A 112 -3.08 19.20 11.42
C ALA A 112 -3.48 19.98 12.68
N LYS A 113 -2.51 20.56 13.41
CA LYS A 113 -2.68 21.17 14.74
C LYS A 113 -3.30 20.21 15.77
N VAL A 114 -2.86 18.96 15.71
CA VAL A 114 -3.33 17.87 16.58
C VAL A 114 -2.31 17.67 17.70
N ALA A 115 -2.77 17.66 18.95
CA ALA A 115 -1.92 17.37 20.10
C ALA A 115 -1.60 15.86 20.18
N PRO A 116 -0.42 15.44 20.69
CA PRO A 116 -0.08 14.03 20.86
C PRO A 116 -1.15 13.19 21.57
N GLU A 117 -1.86 13.79 22.53
CA GLU A 117 -2.91 13.16 23.32
C GLU A 117 -4.21 12.93 22.56
N GLU A 118 -4.42 13.59 21.42
CA GLU A 118 -5.60 13.43 20.55
C GLU A 118 -5.48 12.21 19.62
N VAL A 119 -4.26 11.73 19.37
CA VAL A 119 -4.03 10.50 18.58
C VAL A 119 -4.42 9.29 19.44
N LYS A 120 -5.48 8.58 19.01
CA LYS A 120 -6.06 7.44 19.75
C LYS A 120 -5.67 6.07 19.20
N GLY A 121 -5.09 6.03 18.00
CA GLY A 121 -4.62 4.80 17.39
C GLY A 121 -3.71 5.07 16.19
N LEU A 122 -2.80 4.13 15.94
CA LEU A 122 -1.80 4.17 14.87
C LEU A 122 -1.87 2.85 14.07
N GLY A 123 -1.72 2.94 12.76
CA GLY A 123 -1.49 1.76 11.90
C GLY A 123 -0.41 2.04 10.86
N PHE A 124 0.27 0.97 10.44
CA PHE A 124 1.34 1.01 9.46
C PHE A 124 0.96 0.23 8.20
N ALA A 125 1.33 0.78 7.05
CA ALA A 125 1.42 0.09 5.79
C ALA A 125 2.78 0.34 5.12
N ALA A 126 3.27 -0.62 4.34
CA ALA A 126 4.51 -0.47 3.59
C ALA A 126 4.55 -1.37 2.35
N THR A 127 5.49 -1.11 1.44
CA THR A 127 5.87 -2.09 0.42
C THR A 127 6.26 -3.43 1.05
N CYS A 128 5.98 -4.54 0.37
CA CYS A 128 6.43 -5.89 0.76
C CYS A 128 7.95 -6.06 0.48
N SER A 129 8.75 -5.44 1.33
CA SER A 129 10.22 -5.46 1.31
C SER A 129 10.74 -6.26 2.50
N LEU A 130 11.82 -7.02 2.31
CA LEU A 130 12.37 -7.91 3.35
C LEU A 130 13.34 -7.17 4.26
N VAL A 131 13.11 -7.17 5.57
CA VAL A 131 13.98 -6.57 6.59
C VAL A 131 14.74 -7.63 7.38
N ALA A 132 16.05 -7.41 7.54
CA ALA A 132 16.98 -8.22 8.32
C ALA A 132 17.38 -7.52 9.63
N VAL A 133 17.18 -8.18 10.78
CA VAL A 133 17.67 -7.70 12.09
C VAL A 133 18.20 -8.82 13.00
N ASP A 134 19.13 -8.44 13.89
CA ASP A 134 19.68 -9.27 14.97
C ASP A 134 18.74 -9.26 16.21
N ALA A 135 19.10 -9.99 17.26
CA ALA A 135 18.27 -10.27 18.43
C ALA A 135 17.88 -9.01 19.22
N ASP A 136 18.78 -8.01 19.26
CA ASP A 136 18.58 -6.70 19.86
C ASP A 136 17.78 -5.72 18.96
N GLY A 137 17.49 -6.11 17.71
CA GLY A 137 16.85 -5.27 16.70
C GLY A 137 17.82 -4.44 15.84
N SER A 138 19.14 -4.60 16.02
CA SER A 138 20.15 -3.95 15.17
C SER A 138 20.08 -4.48 13.73
N PRO A 139 20.35 -3.63 12.72
CA PRO A 139 20.20 -4.00 11.32
C PRO A 139 21.36 -4.90 10.85
N VAL A 140 21.05 -5.97 10.10
CA VAL A 140 22.03 -6.91 9.54
C VAL A 140 22.11 -6.74 8.03
N SER A 141 23.31 -6.68 7.45
CA SER A 141 23.45 -6.36 6.03
C SER A 141 22.86 -7.43 5.11
N VAL A 142 22.11 -7.01 4.09
CA VAL A 142 21.65 -7.84 2.96
C VAL A 142 22.37 -7.47 1.65
N SER A 143 23.49 -6.75 1.77
CA SER A 143 24.27 -6.18 0.68
C SER A 143 25.64 -6.84 0.55
N TRP A 144 26.10 -7.04 -0.67
CA TRP A 144 27.50 -7.42 -0.97
C TRP A 144 28.54 -6.44 -0.42
N SER A 145 28.16 -5.20 -0.11
CA SER A 145 29.06 -4.22 0.49
C SER A 145 29.32 -4.43 1.99
N GLY A 146 28.61 -5.35 2.64
CA GLY A 146 28.68 -5.57 4.10
C GLY A 146 28.22 -4.37 4.95
N ASP A 147 27.60 -3.36 4.34
CA ASP A 147 27.11 -2.18 5.04
C ASP A 147 25.85 -2.55 5.81
N SER A 148 25.92 -2.61 7.13
CA SER A 148 24.79 -2.98 7.99
C SER A 148 23.61 -2.02 7.88
N ARG A 149 23.80 -0.80 7.36
CA ARG A 149 22.68 0.11 7.07
C ARG A 149 21.81 -0.39 5.91
N ARG A 150 22.38 -1.17 4.98
CA ARG A 150 21.68 -1.76 3.84
C ARG A 150 21.11 -3.12 4.27
N ASN A 151 20.04 -3.07 5.07
CA ASN A 151 19.41 -4.25 5.71
C ASN A 151 17.99 -4.55 5.19
N VAL A 152 17.57 -3.87 4.12
CA VAL A 152 16.26 -4.07 3.49
C VAL A 152 16.44 -4.44 2.02
N ILE A 153 15.94 -5.61 1.59
CA ILE A 153 15.80 -5.97 0.17
C ILE A 153 14.44 -5.43 -0.29
N VAL A 154 14.43 -4.48 -1.22
CA VAL A 154 13.20 -3.79 -1.64
C VAL A 154 12.30 -4.75 -2.43
N TRP A 155 10.98 -4.55 -2.38
CA TRP A 155 9.99 -5.36 -3.10
C TRP A 155 10.40 -5.66 -4.55
N MET A 156 10.79 -4.61 -5.31
CA MET A 156 11.18 -4.66 -6.73
C MET A 156 12.60 -5.18 -7.02
N ASP A 157 13.30 -5.73 -6.03
CA ASP A 157 14.60 -6.37 -6.22
C ASP A 157 14.44 -7.72 -6.93
N HIS A 158 15.20 -7.92 -8.01
CA HIS A 158 15.13 -9.11 -8.87
C HIS A 158 16.39 -10.00 -8.77
N ARG A 159 17.20 -9.87 -7.71
CA ARG A 159 18.40 -10.73 -7.50
C ARG A 159 18.06 -12.22 -7.41
N ALA A 160 16.83 -12.55 -6.99
CA ALA A 160 16.39 -13.89 -6.64
C ALA A 160 15.70 -14.67 -7.78
N ILE A 161 15.93 -14.32 -9.05
CA ILE A 161 15.30 -15.00 -10.21
C ILE A 161 15.63 -16.49 -10.22
N GLU A 162 16.90 -16.87 -10.09
CA GLU A 162 17.34 -18.28 -10.13
C GLU A 162 16.79 -19.11 -8.95
N GLN A 163 16.55 -18.47 -7.81
CA GLN A 163 15.92 -19.07 -6.64
C GLN A 163 14.43 -19.27 -6.89
N ALA A 164 13.73 -18.27 -7.44
CA ALA A 164 12.32 -18.38 -7.81
C ALA A 164 12.09 -19.47 -8.86
N GLU A 165 12.92 -19.55 -9.91
CA GLU A 165 12.84 -20.60 -10.93
C GLU A 165 13.04 -22.01 -10.35
N ARG A 166 13.96 -22.18 -9.39
CA ARG A 166 14.16 -23.47 -8.69
C ARG A 166 12.97 -23.82 -7.80
N ILE A 167 12.48 -22.89 -6.99
CA ILE A 167 11.30 -23.13 -6.13
C ILE A 167 10.06 -23.48 -6.98
N ASN A 168 9.85 -22.78 -8.09
CA ASN A 168 8.75 -23.03 -9.03
C ASN A 168 8.90 -24.32 -9.85
N SER A 169 9.96 -25.10 -9.66
CA SER A 169 10.10 -26.46 -10.21
C SER A 169 9.60 -27.57 -9.26
N SER A 170 9.19 -27.20 -8.04
CA SER A 170 8.45 -28.07 -7.11
C SER A 170 6.96 -28.18 -7.49
N ASP A 171 6.32 -29.28 -7.13
CA ASP A 171 4.86 -29.48 -7.23
C ASP A 171 4.11 -29.06 -5.94
N SER A 172 4.71 -28.20 -5.11
CA SER A 172 4.21 -27.90 -3.76
C SER A 172 2.79 -27.27 -3.77
N PRO A 173 1.87 -27.74 -2.89
CA PRO A 173 0.54 -27.15 -2.74
C PRO A 173 0.53 -25.66 -2.40
N VAL A 174 1.61 -25.13 -1.81
CA VAL A 174 1.75 -23.71 -1.47
C VAL A 174 1.74 -22.83 -2.73
N LEU A 175 2.33 -23.29 -3.84
CA LEU A 175 2.41 -22.53 -5.09
C LEU A 175 1.03 -22.27 -5.72
N GLN A 176 0.02 -23.11 -5.41
CA GLN A 176 -1.35 -22.96 -5.89
C GLN A 176 -2.02 -21.66 -5.39
N TYR A 177 -1.55 -21.09 -4.27
CA TYR A 177 -2.03 -19.82 -3.72
C TYR A 177 -1.30 -18.61 -4.33
N CYS A 178 -0.23 -18.84 -5.09
CA CYS A 178 0.54 -17.81 -5.79
C CYS A 178 0.26 -17.81 -7.29
N GLY A 179 -0.92 -18.30 -7.71
CA GLY A 179 -1.28 -18.42 -9.12
C GLY A 179 -0.49 -19.47 -9.90
N GLY A 180 0.22 -20.36 -9.20
CA GLY A 180 1.06 -21.43 -9.76
C GLY A 180 2.57 -21.18 -9.65
N ALA A 181 3.02 -19.97 -9.28
CA ALA A 181 4.45 -19.64 -9.19
C ALA A 181 4.73 -18.47 -8.23
N LEU A 182 5.81 -18.55 -7.45
CA LEU A 182 6.35 -17.41 -6.70
C LEU A 182 7.07 -16.45 -7.63
N SER A 183 6.86 -15.15 -7.41
CA SER A 183 7.68 -14.08 -8.00
C SER A 183 9.05 -14.00 -7.30
N PRO A 184 10.15 -13.63 -7.98
CA PRO A 184 11.41 -13.26 -7.32
C PRO A 184 11.27 -12.06 -6.36
N GLU A 185 10.17 -11.30 -6.47
CA GLU A 185 9.80 -10.21 -5.56
C GLU A 185 9.21 -10.70 -4.23
N MET A 186 8.84 -11.98 -4.12
CA MET A 186 8.35 -12.60 -2.88
C MET A 186 9.50 -13.05 -1.98
N GLU A 187 9.19 -13.34 -0.72
CA GLU A 187 10.22 -13.47 0.32
C GLU A 187 10.98 -14.80 0.34
N PRO A 188 10.38 -15.98 0.07
CA PRO A 188 11.14 -17.24 0.06
C PRO A 188 12.29 -17.26 -0.97
N PRO A 189 12.14 -16.78 -2.22
CA PRO A 189 13.27 -16.62 -3.14
C PRO A 189 14.36 -15.69 -2.61
N LYS A 190 14.00 -14.54 -2.01
CA LYS A 190 14.95 -13.58 -1.42
C LYS A 190 15.72 -14.19 -0.24
N LEU A 191 15.03 -14.93 0.63
CA LEU A 191 15.63 -15.65 1.76
C LEU A 191 16.62 -16.72 1.28
N LEU A 192 16.23 -17.53 0.29
CA LEU A 192 17.12 -18.53 -0.32
C LEU A 192 18.35 -17.86 -0.95
N TRP A 193 18.17 -16.73 -1.64
CA TRP A 193 19.28 -15.98 -2.22
C TRP A 193 20.26 -15.51 -1.13
N VAL A 194 19.77 -14.93 -0.02
CA VAL A 194 20.63 -14.50 1.08
C VAL A 194 21.37 -15.68 1.71
N LYS A 195 20.68 -16.81 1.93
CA LYS A 195 21.29 -18.02 2.50
C LYS A 195 22.46 -18.54 1.66
N GLU A 196 22.32 -18.51 0.34
CA GLU A 196 23.34 -18.98 -0.60
C GLU A 196 24.50 -17.99 -0.80
N ASN A 197 24.20 -16.68 -0.78
CA ASN A 197 25.14 -15.63 -1.21
C ASN A 197 25.78 -14.86 -0.05
N LEU A 198 25.08 -14.72 1.08
CA LEU A 198 25.49 -13.95 2.26
C LEU A 198 25.39 -14.82 3.54
N PRO A 199 26.13 -15.95 3.63
CA PRO A 199 25.99 -16.91 4.73
C PRO A 199 26.33 -16.32 6.11
N GLU A 200 27.24 -15.35 6.19
CA GLU A 200 27.55 -14.64 7.46
C GLU A 200 26.33 -13.86 7.97
N SER A 201 25.65 -13.11 7.08
CA SER A 201 24.40 -12.43 7.39
C SER A 201 23.29 -13.42 7.77
N TRP A 202 23.17 -14.55 7.05
CA TRP A 202 22.16 -15.57 7.33
C TRP A 202 22.26 -16.14 8.75
N VAL A 203 23.48 -16.38 9.22
CA VAL A 203 23.74 -16.83 10.61
C VAL A 203 23.42 -15.72 11.62
N MET A 204 23.80 -14.48 11.33
CA MET A 204 23.60 -13.32 12.22
C MET A 204 22.13 -12.88 12.35
N VAL A 205 21.31 -13.04 11.30
CA VAL A 205 19.90 -12.60 11.37
C VAL A 205 19.12 -13.43 12.39
N PHE A 206 18.54 -12.74 13.37
CA PHE A 206 17.63 -13.31 14.35
C PHE A 206 16.16 -13.21 13.91
N ARG A 207 15.80 -12.19 13.11
CA ARG A 207 14.47 -12.04 12.50
C ARG A 207 14.53 -11.60 11.04
N TRP A 208 13.74 -12.30 10.24
CA TRP A 208 13.30 -11.90 8.92
C TRP A 208 11.86 -11.37 9.04
N MET A 209 11.59 -10.19 8.49
CA MET A 209 10.28 -9.54 8.61
C MET A 209 9.90 -8.83 7.32
N ASP A 210 8.62 -8.83 6.95
CA ASP A 210 8.10 -7.86 5.97
C ASP A 210 8.25 -6.47 6.58
N LEU A 211 8.60 -5.47 5.78
CA LEU A 211 8.77 -4.08 6.22
C LEU A 211 7.55 -3.58 6.99
N SER A 212 6.35 -3.95 6.57
CA SER A 212 5.09 -3.59 7.24
C SER A 212 5.03 -4.15 8.66
N ASP A 213 5.47 -5.39 8.87
CA ASP A 213 5.55 -6.02 10.20
C ASP A 213 6.71 -5.44 11.03
N TRP A 214 7.85 -5.13 10.39
CA TRP A 214 9.00 -4.52 11.05
C TRP A 214 8.65 -3.15 11.65
N LEU A 215 7.84 -2.33 10.97
CA LEU A 215 7.36 -1.06 11.50
C LEU A 215 6.50 -1.24 12.76
N SER A 216 5.57 -2.18 12.72
CA SER A 216 4.70 -2.54 13.85
C SER A 216 5.52 -3.08 15.03
N TYR A 217 6.51 -3.94 14.78
CA TYR A 217 7.47 -4.41 15.79
C TYR A 217 8.34 -3.27 16.34
N ARG A 218 8.88 -2.39 15.50
CA ARG A 218 9.72 -1.26 15.91
C ARG A 218 8.97 -0.22 16.75
N ALA A 219 7.65 -0.13 16.58
CA ALA A 219 6.77 0.69 17.38
C ALA A 219 6.44 0.05 18.76
N THR A 220 6.23 -1.27 18.82
CA THR A 220 5.56 -1.96 19.96
C THR A 220 6.40 -2.97 20.73
N GLY A 221 7.46 -3.50 20.12
CA GLY A 221 8.19 -4.68 20.59
C GLY A 221 7.38 -5.99 20.53
N ASP A 222 6.23 -6.00 19.85
CA ASP A 222 5.42 -7.21 19.61
C ASP A 222 5.92 -7.93 18.35
N ASP A 223 6.16 -9.24 18.49
CA ASP A 223 6.74 -10.11 17.44
C ASP A 223 5.63 -10.85 16.66
N THR A 224 4.40 -10.37 16.75
CA THR A 224 3.23 -10.85 15.98
C THR A 224 3.28 -10.28 14.56
N ARG A 225 3.04 -11.13 13.56
CA ARG A 225 3.01 -10.78 12.14
C ARG A 225 1.59 -10.53 11.65
N SER A 226 1.44 -9.78 10.57
CA SER A 226 0.16 -9.67 9.88
C SER A 226 -0.17 -10.94 9.08
N LEU A 227 -1.45 -11.31 9.07
CA LEU A 227 -1.96 -12.25 8.06
C LEU A 227 -1.83 -11.70 6.63
N CYS A 228 -1.77 -10.38 6.43
CA CYS A 228 -1.58 -9.80 5.10
C CYS A 228 -0.21 -10.13 4.51
N THR A 229 0.84 -9.79 5.24
CA THR A 229 2.24 -9.97 4.82
C THR A 229 2.54 -11.46 4.59
N THR A 230 2.34 -12.26 5.64
CA THR A 230 2.64 -13.70 5.66
C THR A 230 1.90 -14.47 4.56
N VAL A 231 0.59 -14.28 4.43
CA VAL A 231 -0.21 -15.03 3.44
C VAL A 231 0.12 -14.60 2.01
N CYS A 232 0.27 -13.30 1.74
CA CYS A 232 0.44 -12.81 0.38
C CYS A 232 1.86 -12.94 -0.19
N LYS A 233 2.90 -13.06 0.67
CA LYS A 233 4.32 -12.94 0.24
C LYS A 233 5.28 -13.96 0.85
N TRP A 234 4.87 -14.72 1.88
CA TRP A 234 5.72 -15.73 2.56
C TRP A 234 5.26 -17.18 2.35
N GLY A 235 4.18 -17.41 1.60
CA GLY A 235 3.62 -18.76 1.42
C GLY A 235 2.81 -19.28 2.63
N TYR A 236 2.43 -18.42 3.57
CA TYR A 236 1.67 -18.83 4.75
C TYR A 236 0.22 -19.20 4.43
N LEU A 237 -0.21 -20.38 4.84
CA LEU A 237 -1.55 -20.92 4.63
C LEU A 237 -2.53 -20.38 5.69
N GLY A 238 -2.85 -19.08 5.62
CA GLY A 238 -3.68 -18.38 6.62
C GLY A 238 -5.06 -18.97 6.88
N HIS A 239 -5.58 -19.79 5.97
CA HIS A 239 -6.84 -20.53 6.14
C HIS A 239 -6.77 -21.66 7.18
N ALA A 240 -5.58 -21.99 7.73
CA ALA A 240 -5.44 -22.81 8.93
C ALA A 240 -6.24 -22.26 10.14
N HIS A 241 -6.50 -20.95 10.17
CA HIS A 241 -7.29 -20.25 11.19
C HIS A 241 -8.79 -20.13 10.87
N MET A 242 -9.21 -20.52 9.67
CA MET A 242 -10.60 -20.42 9.24
C MET A 242 -11.50 -21.23 10.20
N GLN A 243 -12.65 -20.65 10.59
CA GLN A 243 -13.60 -21.19 11.58
C GLN A 243 -13.07 -21.35 13.02
N ARG A 244 -11.81 -21.01 13.32
CA ARG A 244 -11.26 -21.08 14.70
C ARG A 244 -11.48 -19.80 15.50
N ILE A 245 -11.27 -18.64 14.86
CA ILE A 245 -11.33 -17.30 15.46
C ILE A 245 -12.02 -16.35 14.46
N ASN A 246 -12.73 -15.34 14.97
CA ASN A 246 -13.38 -14.28 14.18
C ASN A 246 -12.69 -12.92 14.42
N ASP A 247 -12.94 -11.92 13.56
CA ASP A 247 -12.23 -10.62 13.66
C ASP A 247 -12.62 -9.79 14.88
N LYS A 248 -13.85 -9.95 15.39
CA LYS A 248 -14.33 -9.19 16.58
C LYS A 248 -13.69 -9.67 17.87
N ASP A 249 -13.39 -10.96 17.93
CA ASP A 249 -12.66 -11.62 19.02
C ASP A 249 -11.17 -11.82 18.64
N SER A 250 -10.64 -10.95 17.76
CA SER A 250 -9.26 -11.03 17.23
C SER A 250 -8.23 -11.01 18.36
N GLN A 251 -7.37 -12.02 18.36
CA GLN A 251 -6.29 -12.27 19.31
C GLN A 251 -5.05 -12.77 18.56
N PRO A 252 -3.83 -12.66 19.11
CA PRO A 252 -2.65 -13.24 18.49
C PRO A 252 -2.79 -14.77 18.42
N MET A 253 -2.57 -15.34 17.24
CA MET A 253 -2.77 -16.75 16.93
C MET A 253 -1.40 -17.43 16.75
N GLU A 254 -1.21 -18.62 17.31
CA GLU A 254 0.00 -19.42 17.03
C GLU A 254 0.09 -19.68 15.51
N ALA A 255 1.29 -19.58 14.94
CA ALA A 255 1.47 -19.57 13.49
C ALA A 255 1.36 -20.97 12.84
N LEU A 256 0.16 -21.55 12.84
CA LEU A 256 -0.15 -22.91 12.37
C LEU A 256 -0.25 -23.10 10.84
N GLY A 257 -0.11 -22.02 10.05
CA GLY A 257 -0.19 -22.04 8.59
C GLY A 257 1.16 -22.10 7.87
N TRP A 258 2.28 -22.27 8.59
CA TRP A 258 3.55 -22.60 7.93
C TRP A 258 3.50 -24.06 7.47
N ASP A 259 4.02 -24.31 6.27
CA ASP A 259 4.07 -25.64 5.65
C ASP A 259 5.52 -26.15 5.73
N ASP A 260 5.81 -26.91 6.79
CA ASP A 260 7.17 -27.38 7.11
C ASP A 260 7.79 -28.17 5.95
N GLU A 261 7.00 -29.00 5.26
CA GLU A 261 7.46 -29.78 4.09
C GLU A 261 7.92 -28.86 2.94
N PHE A 262 7.15 -27.81 2.63
CA PHE A 262 7.56 -26.80 1.66
C PHE A 262 8.84 -26.06 2.05
N TRP A 263 8.99 -25.64 3.32
CA TRP A 263 10.21 -24.94 3.77
C TRP A 263 11.44 -25.84 3.76
N GLU A 264 11.30 -27.14 4.08
CA GLU A 264 12.37 -28.12 3.89
C GLU A 264 12.73 -28.32 2.41
N GLU A 265 11.74 -28.53 1.54
CA GLU A 265 11.91 -28.80 0.10
C GLU A 265 12.68 -27.67 -0.62
N ILE A 266 12.36 -26.41 -0.32
CA ILE A 266 13.04 -25.24 -0.93
C ILE A 266 14.42 -24.95 -0.33
N GLY A 267 14.92 -25.79 0.57
CA GLY A 267 16.23 -25.64 1.19
C GLY A 267 16.29 -24.60 2.31
N LEU A 268 15.15 -24.23 2.92
CA LEU A 268 15.02 -23.23 3.99
C LEU A 268 14.50 -23.82 5.32
N GLY A 269 14.63 -25.14 5.53
CA GLY A 269 14.14 -25.83 6.72
C GLY A 269 14.76 -25.38 8.06
N ASP A 270 15.89 -24.68 8.04
CA ASP A 270 16.47 -24.02 9.21
C ASP A 270 15.61 -22.84 9.74
N LEU A 271 14.66 -22.35 8.94
CA LEU A 271 13.65 -21.38 9.41
C LEU A 271 12.53 -22.03 10.22
N ILE A 272 12.33 -23.35 10.16
CA ILE A 272 11.35 -24.11 10.96
C ILE A 272 11.79 -24.16 12.43
N GLU A 273 13.10 -24.10 12.67
CA GLU A 273 13.69 -24.23 14.01
C GLU A 273 13.07 -23.29 15.06
N GLY A 274 12.89 -23.85 16.26
CA GLY A 274 12.26 -23.12 17.35
C GLY A 274 10.81 -22.71 17.08
N ARG A 275 10.07 -23.44 16.23
CA ARG A 275 8.72 -23.10 15.75
C ARG A 275 8.72 -21.77 14.97
N HIS A 276 9.37 -21.72 13.82
CA HIS A 276 9.34 -20.55 12.94
C HIS A 276 9.85 -19.25 13.60
N ALA A 277 10.84 -19.37 14.49
CA ALA A 277 11.26 -18.28 15.38
C ALA A 277 11.73 -17.03 14.62
N LYS A 278 12.46 -17.23 13.50
CA LYS A 278 13.01 -16.14 12.69
C LYS A 278 11.96 -15.44 11.82
N ILE A 279 10.90 -16.14 11.40
CA ILE A 279 9.91 -15.60 10.42
C ILE A 279 8.57 -15.21 11.06
N GLY A 280 8.14 -15.88 12.14
CA GLY A 280 6.95 -15.50 12.90
C GLY A 280 6.29 -16.67 13.62
N ARG A 281 6.26 -16.62 14.96
CA ARG A 281 5.53 -17.57 15.82
C ARG A 281 4.05 -17.24 16.03
N SER A 282 3.68 -16.00 15.76
CA SER A 282 2.38 -15.41 16.06
C SER A 282 1.89 -14.63 14.85
N VAL A 283 0.63 -14.79 14.48
CA VAL A 283 -0.05 -14.03 13.41
C VAL A 283 -1.36 -13.43 13.93
N ALA A 284 -1.80 -12.30 13.38
CA ALA A 284 -3.09 -11.71 13.73
C ALA A 284 -3.80 -11.10 12.50
N PHE A 285 -5.12 -10.87 12.64
CA PHE A 285 -5.88 -10.13 11.64
C PHE A 285 -5.37 -8.67 11.53
N PRO A 286 -5.44 -8.05 10.34
CA PRO A 286 -5.19 -6.63 10.17
C PRO A 286 -5.93 -5.76 11.20
N GLY A 287 -5.27 -4.78 11.79
CA GLY A 287 -5.87 -3.91 12.81
C GLY A 287 -5.95 -4.50 14.22
N HIS A 288 -5.55 -5.76 14.43
CA HIS A 288 -5.43 -6.32 15.78
C HIS A 288 -4.44 -5.51 16.65
N ALA A 289 -4.83 -5.19 17.89
CA ALA A 289 -4.05 -4.34 18.79
C ALA A 289 -2.83 -5.06 19.38
N LEU A 290 -1.63 -4.59 19.05
CA LEU A 290 -0.36 -5.18 19.45
C LEU A 290 0.04 -4.78 20.89
N ARG A 291 0.35 -5.79 21.73
CA ARG A 291 0.68 -5.68 23.17
C ARG A 291 -0.07 -4.55 23.92
N SER A 292 0.68 -3.55 24.35
CA SER A 292 0.22 -2.37 25.10
C SER A 292 0.34 -1.10 24.24
N GLY A 293 0.37 -1.24 22.92
CA GLY A 293 0.60 -0.14 21.99
C GLY A 293 2.04 0.37 21.95
N LEU A 294 2.18 1.64 21.64
CA LEU A 294 3.45 2.31 21.32
C LEU A 294 4.42 2.33 22.52
N THR A 295 5.64 1.83 22.32
CA THR A 295 6.67 1.84 23.37
C THR A 295 7.09 3.26 23.76
N PRO A 296 7.59 3.50 24.99
CA PRO A 296 8.09 4.82 25.40
C PRO A 296 9.19 5.38 24.48
N ALA A 297 10.07 4.53 23.95
CA ALA A 297 11.11 4.93 23.01
C ALA A 297 10.51 5.38 21.66
N ALA A 298 9.66 4.55 21.04
CA ALA A 298 9.01 4.90 19.78
C ALA A 298 8.09 6.14 19.92
N ALA A 299 7.42 6.30 21.06
CA ALA A 299 6.62 7.49 21.38
C ALA A 299 7.47 8.76 21.42
N GLN A 300 8.62 8.74 22.10
CA GLN A 300 9.57 9.85 22.14
C GLN A 300 10.11 10.19 20.73
N GLU A 301 10.45 9.17 19.95
CA GLU A 301 10.98 9.32 18.59
C GLU A 301 9.94 9.91 17.63
N LEU A 302 8.68 9.46 17.69
CA LEU A 302 7.57 9.95 16.87
C LEU A 302 6.99 11.29 17.35
N GLY A 303 7.23 11.68 18.61
CA GLY A 303 6.59 12.85 19.22
C GLY A 303 5.14 12.60 19.65
N LEU A 304 4.84 11.36 20.06
CA LEU A 304 3.51 10.87 20.44
C LEU A 304 3.47 10.41 21.91
N VAL A 305 2.30 10.01 22.38
CA VAL A 305 2.11 9.46 23.75
C VAL A 305 2.40 7.96 23.78
N ALA A 306 3.13 7.50 24.81
CA ALA A 306 3.37 6.08 25.02
C ALA A 306 2.07 5.34 25.36
N GLY A 307 1.91 4.12 24.85
CA GLY A 307 0.72 3.30 25.05
C GLY A 307 -0.43 3.57 24.07
N ILE A 308 -0.26 4.45 23.08
CA ILE A 308 -1.23 4.58 21.96
C ILE A 308 -1.36 3.22 21.27
N PRO A 309 -2.57 2.65 21.12
CA PRO A 309 -2.79 1.39 20.42
C PRO A 309 -2.23 1.39 19.00
N VAL A 310 -1.52 0.32 18.66
CA VAL A 310 -0.96 0.09 17.32
C VAL A 310 -1.62 -1.14 16.72
N GLY A 311 -2.19 -0.99 15.54
CA GLY A 311 -2.80 -2.08 14.78
C GLY A 311 -1.77 -2.90 14.02
N THR A 312 -2.00 -4.21 13.95
CA THR A 312 -1.28 -5.13 13.06
C THR A 312 -1.42 -4.66 11.61
N SER A 313 -0.30 -4.63 10.89
CA SER A 313 -0.09 -3.88 9.66
C SER A 313 -0.70 -4.51 8.40
N LEU A 314 -0.63 -3.79 7.28
CA LEU A 314 -0.97 -4.27 5.93
C LEU A 314 0.16 -3.94 4.95
N ILE A 315 0.24 -4.67 3.83
CA ILE A 315 0.99 -4.22 2.66
C ILE A 315 0.30 -2.96 2.08
N ASP A 316 1.05 -2.01 1.55
CA ASP A 316 0.60 -0.72 1.01
C ASP A 316 -0.62 -0.81 0.08
N ALA A 317 -0.59 -1.70 -0.92
CA ALA A 317 -1.71 -1.93 -1.82
C ALA A 317 -2.96 -2.41 -1.06
N HIS A 318 -2.78 -3.30 -0.07
CA HIS A 318 -3.87 -3.88 0.71
C HIS A 318 -4.49 -2.84 1.67
N ALA A 319 -3.67 -1.95 2.23
CA ALA A 319 -4.15 -0.77 2.95
C ALA A 319 -4.93 0.18 2.03
N GLY A 320 -4.46 0.43 0.81
CA GLY A 320 -5.23 1.15 -0.22
C GLY A 320 -6.59 0.50 -0.48
N GLY A 321 -6.63 -0.84 -0.55
CA GLY A 321 -7.85 -1.64 -0.64
C GLY A 321 -8.81 -1.43 0.53
N VAL A 322 -8.32 -1.53 1.77
CA VAL A 322 -9.10 -1.24 2.99
C VAL A 322 -9.62 0.20 2.99
N GLY A 323 -8.80 1.17 2.56
CA GLY A 323 -9.17 2.58 2.48
C GLY A 323 -10.31 2.89 1.50
N VAL A 324 -10.59 2.04 0.51
CA VAL A 324 -11.62 2.32 -0.52
C VAL A 324 -12.72 1.28 -0.68
N MET A 325 -12.56 0.02 -0.26
CA MET A 325 -13.49 -1.06 -0.61
C MET A 325 -14.95 -0.84 -0.14
N GLU A 326 -15.17 -0.02 0.89
CA GLU A 326 -16.51 0.42 1.36
C GLU A 326 -16.85 1.88 0.99
N SER A 327 -16.08 2.53 0.11
CA SER A 327 -16.39 3.85 -0.47
C SER A 327 -17.52 3.75 -1.51
N VAL A 328 -18.73 3.37 -1.08
CA VAL A 328 -19.92 3.30 -1.95
C VAL A 328 -20.86 4.50 -1.76
N PRO A 329 -21.68 4.85 -2.77
CA PRO A 329 -22.73 5.86 -2.63
C PRO A 329 -23.77 5.48 -1.55
N PRO A 330 -24.38 6.44 -0.84
CA PRO A 330 -25.43 6.14 0.15
C PRO A 330 -26.64 5.39 -0.41
N SER A 331 -26.98 5.62 -1.68
CA SER A 331 -28.04 4.85 -2.39
C SER A 331 -27.76 3.36 -2.45
N ASP A 332 -26.48 2.98 -2.41
CA ASP A 332 -26.01 1.62 -2.62
C ASP A 332 -25.69 0.93 -1.28
N SER A 333 -25.64 1.68 -0.17
CA SER A 333 -25.44 1.15 1.19
C SER A 333 -26.74 0.89 1.96
N GLU A 334 -27.87 1.44 1.52
CA GLU A 334 -29.20 1.16 2.08
C GLU A 334 -29.86 -0.13 1.51
N ALA A 335 -29.16 -0.86 0.64
CA ALA A 335 -29.62 -2.11 0.05
C ALA A 335 -29.82 -3.20 1.14
N LYS A 336 -31.09 -3.58 1.37
CA LYS A 336 -31.46 -4.50 2.45
C LYS A 336 -31.22 -5.96 2.07
N GLY A 337 -30.26 -6.60 2.73
CA GLY A 337 -30.31 -8.05 3.01
C GLY A 337 -29.02 -8.85 2.81
N HIS A 338 -28.12 -8.42 1.91
CA HIS A 338 -26.97 -9.24 1.47
C HIS A 338 -25.62 -8.51 1.59
N ASP A 339 -25.45 -7.71 2.65
CA ASP A 339 -24.23 -6.95 2.95
C ASP A 339 -22.92 -7.76 2.82
N LYS A 340 -22.94 -9.05 3.12
CA LYS A 340 -21.75 -9.92 2.97
C LYS A 340 -21.40 -10.28 1.51
N GLU A 341 -22.36 -10.28 0.59
CA GLU A 341 -22.15 -10.56 -0.84
C GLU A 341 -21.89 -9.29 -1.66
N GLU A 342 -22.39 -8.13 -1.22
CA GLU A 342 -22.25 -6.86 -1.95
C GLU A 342 -20.80 -6.42 -2.13
N ILE A 343 -19.97 -6.60 -1.10
CA ILE A 343 -18.52 -6.35 -1.15
C ILE A 343 -17.80 -7.27 -2.16
N CYS A 344 -18.37 -8.45 -2.46
CA CYS A 344 -17.82 -9.39 -3.46
C CYS A 344 -18.17 -9.02 -4.91
N ASN A 345 -19.06 -8.06 -5.14
CA ASN A 345 -19.32 -7.50 -6.48
C ASN A 345 -18.37 -6.33 -6.83
N ARG A 346 -17.35 -6.09 -6.00
CA ARG A 346 -16.44 -4.94 -6.08
C ARG A 346 -15.01 -5.40 -6.35
N MET A 347 -14.29 -4.65 -7.18
CA MET A 347 -12.85 -4.79 -7.38
C MET A 347 -12.16 -3.46 -7.09
N VAL A 348 -11.08 -3.47 -6.31
CA VAL A 348 -10.23 -2.30 -6.12
C VAL A 348 -9.10 -2.30 -7.14
N LEU A 349 -8.91 -1.16 -7.79
CA LEU A 349 -7.75 -0.82 -8.60
C LEU A 349 -6.84 0.12 -7.79
N VAL A 350 -5.70 -0.40 -7.33
CA VAL A 350 -4.66 0.44 -6.70
C VAL A 350 -3.68 0.85 -7.78
N CYS A 351 -3.83 2.06 -8.32
CA CYS A 351 -3.16 2.50 -9.54
C CYS A 351 -1.92 3.36 -9.24
N GLY A 352 -0.73 2.85 -9.55
CA GLY A 352 0.55 3.54 -9.40
C GLY A 352 1.48 3.27 -10.59
N THR A 353 2.76 3.03 -10.31
CA THR A 353 3.76 2.59 -11.31
C THR A 353 3.34 1.27 -11.97
N SER A 354 2.82 0.35 -11.16
CA SER A 354 2.03 -0.83 -11.50
C SER A 354 0.59 -0.65 -11.01
N THR A 355 -0.32 -1.55 -11.38
CA THR A 355 -1.69 -1.59 -10.82
C THR A 355 -1.99 -2.94 -10.21
N CYS A 356 -2.54 -2.96 -8.99
CA CYS A 356 -3.07 -4.17 -8.35
C CYS A 356 -4.60 -4.23 -8.46
N HIS A 357 -5.12 -5.43 -8.74
CA HIS A 357 -6.53 -5.72 -8.99
C HIS A 357 -7.06 -6.66 -7.90
N MET A 358 -7.67 -6.10 -6.86
CA MET A 358 -8.07 -6.84 -5.66
C MET A 358 -9.57 -7.04 -5.58
N ALA A 359 -10.01 -8.30 -5.47
CA ALA A 359 -11.41 -8.66 -5.23
C ALA A 359 -11.50 -9.62 -4.03
N VAL A 360 -12.62 -9.58 -3.30
CA VAL A 360 -12.85 -10.43 -2.13
C VAL A 360 -14.03 -11.37 -2.34
N SER A 361 -13.94 -12.59 -1.81
CA SER A 361 -14.95 -13.64 -1.97
C SER A 361 -15.15 -14.43 -0.67
N GLN A 362 -16.35 -14.97 -0.45
CA GLN A 362 -16.62 -15.86 0.70
C GLN A 362 -16.18 -17.30 0.44
N SER A 363 -16.24 -17.73 -0.82
CA SER A 363 -15.77 -19.02 -1.31
C SER A 363 -14.28 -18.94 -1.67
N LYS A 364 -13.57 -20.06 -1.51
CA LYS A 364 -12.20 -20.20 -2.00
C LYS A 364 -12.19 -20.29 -3.54
N LEU A 365 -11.72 -19.26 -4.22
CA LEU A 365 -11.65 -19.19 -5.69
C LEU A 365 -10.19 -19.30 -6.16
N TYR A 366 -9.81 -20.44 -6.75
CA TYR A 366 -8.54 -20.59 -7.46
C TYR A 366 -8.69 -20.07 -8.88
N ILE A 367 -7.82 -19.14 -9.28
CA ILE A 367 -7.88 -18.46 -10.58
C ILE A 367 -6.49 -18.54 -11.22
N PRO A 368 -6.32 -19.25 -12.36
CA PRO A 368 -5.02 -19.39 -13.02
C PRO A 368 -4.41 -18.02 -13.36
N GLY A 369 -3.10 -17.86 -13.13
CA GLY A 369 -2.37 -16.62 -13.43
C GLY A 369 -2.74 -15.40 -12.58
N VAL A 370 -3.31 -15.63 -11.39
CA VAL A 370 -3.71 -14.61 -10.43
C VAL A 370 -3.33 -15.08 -9.02
N TRP A 371 -2.83 -14.20 -8.16
CA TRP A 371 -2.45 -14.59 -6.80
C TRP A 371 -3.68 -14.69 -5.88
N GLY A 372 -3.54 -15.47 -4.82
CA GLY A 372 -4.64 -15.95 -3.99
C GLY A 372 -5.15 -17.33 -4.41
N PRO A 373 -6.21 -17.84 -3.76
CA PRO A 373 -7.05 -17.14 -2.80
C PRO A 373 -6.40 -17.02 -1.42
N PHE A 374 -6.20 -15.79 -0.93
CA PHE A 374 -5.54 -15.48 0.33
C PHE A 374 -6.58 -15.23 1.44
N TRP A 375 -6.67 -16.12 2.43
CA TRP A 375 -7.66 -15.97 3.52
C TRP A 375 -7.30 -14.84 4.48
N SER A 376 -8.23 -13.91 4.68
CA SER A 376 -8.17 -12.80 5.63
C SER A 376 -6.98 -11.84 5.48
N ALA A 377 -6.39 -11.79 4.29
CA ALA A 377 -5.19 -11.01 4.01
C ALA A 377 -5.43 -9.50 3.74
N MET A 378 -6.69 -9.06 3.65
CA MET A 378 -7.04 -7.63 3.50
C MET A 378 -8.33 -7.29 4.25
N VAL A 379 -9.45 -7.92 3.88
CA VAL A 379 -10.70 -7.88 4.64
C VAL A 379 -10.76 -9.16 5.48
N PRO A 380 -10.80 -9.08 6.82
CA PRO A 380 -10.93 -10.26 7.68
C PRO A 380 -12.18 -11.09 7.34
N GLU A 381 -12.04 -12.43 7.44
CA GLU A 381 -13.08 -13.41 7.09
C GLU A 381 -13.48 -13.49 5.60
N TYR A 382 -12.65 -12.97 4.69
CA TYR A 382 -12.81 -13.13 3.24
C TYR A 382 -11.55 -13.70 2.57
N TRP A 383 -11.74 -14.39 1.44
CA TRP A 383 -10.67 -14.77 0.53
C TRP A 383 -10.37 -13.62 -0.44
N LEU A 384 -9.14 -13.11 -0.42
CA LEU A 384 -8.62 -12.12 -1.36
C LEU A 384 -8.07 -12.80 -2.62
N THR A 385 -8.40 -12.23 -3.78
CA THR A 385 -7.77 -12.51 -5.08
C THR A 385 -6.98 -11.28 -5.49
N GLU A 386 -5.67 -11.43 -5.77
CA GLU A 386 -4.72 -10.34 -6.03
C GLU A 386 -4.05 -10.49 -7.42
N GLY A 387 -4.63 -9.84 -8.43
CA GLY A 387 -4.09 -9.74 -9.78
C GLY A 387 -3.30 -8.46 -9.95
N GLY A 388 -2.63 -8.31 -11.09
CA GLY A 388 -1.97 -7.04 -11.39
C GLY A 388 -1.46 -6.89 -12.81
N GLN A 389 -1.13 -5.64 -13.13
CA GLN A 389 -0.42 -5.24 -14.34
C GLN A 389 0.93 -4.65 -13.92
N SER A 390 2.04 -5.31 -14.30
CA SER A 390 3.40 -5.01 -13.82
C SER A 390 3.89 -3.61 -14.15
N ALA A 391 3.38 -3.00 -15.23
CA ALA A 391 3.64 -1.61 -15.59
C ALA A 391 2.35 -0.95 -16.08
N THR A 392 1.94 0.13 -15.43
CA THR A 392 0.81 0.97 -15.83
C THR A 392 1.25 2.43 -15.85
N GLY A 393 1.52 3.05 -14.70
CA GLY A 393 2.10 4.39 -14.64
C GLY A 393 3.48 4.42 -15.27
N ALA A 394 4.34 3.45 -14.92
CA ALA A 394 5.67 3.33 -15.48
C ALA A 394 5.66 3.07 -17.01
N LEU A 395 4.58 2.50 -17.56
CA LEU A 395 4.42 2.34 -19.00
C LEU A 395 4.03 3.67 -19.66
N LEU A 396 3.11 4.44 -19.06
CA LEU A 396 2.74 5.77 -19.55
C LEU A 396 3.95 6.72 -19.50
N ASP A 397 4.69 6.73 -18.38
CA ASP A 397 5.92 7.49 -18.21
C ASP A 397 6.94 7.08 -19.27
N HIS A 398 7.19 5.77 -19.47
CA HIS A 398 8.11 5.27 -20.50
C HIS A 398 7.73 5.73 -21.93
N ILE A 399 6.45 5.68 -22.30
CA ILE A 399 5.96 6.14 -23.60
C ILE A 399 6.14 7.65 -23.77
N ILE A 400 5.95 8.43 -22.70
CA ILE A 400 6.14 9.88 -22.71
C ILE A 400 7.62 10.26 -22.75
N GLU A 401 8.48 9.63 -21.95
CA GLU A 401 9.91 9.93 -21.82
C GLU A 401 10.74 9.48 -23.03
N SER A 402 10.35 8.38 -23.70
CA SER A 402 11.06 7.86 -24.86
C SER A 402 10.77 8.60 -26.18
N HIS A 403 9.74 9.44 -26.21
CA HIS A 403 9.31 10.13 -27.43
C HIS A 403 10.09 11.43 -27.71
N ALA A 404 10.36 11.74 -28.98
CA ALA A 404 11.15 12.91 -29.37
C ALA A 404 10.56 14.25 -28.86
N ALA A 405 9.23 14.35 -28.79
CA ALA A 405 8.53 15.54 -28.30
C ALA A 405 8.59 15.74 -26.77
N SER A 406 9.08 14.75 -26.00
CA SER A 406 9.00 14.74 -24.52
C SER A 406 9.54 16.01 -23.86
N SER A 407 10.73 16.45 -24.28
CA SER A 407 11.38 17.62 -23.71
C SER A 407 10.64 18.93 -24.00
N HIS A 408 9.97 19.05 -25.15
CA HIS A 408 9.16 20.22 -25.47
C HIS A 408 7.88 20.24 -24.61
N LEU A 409 7.19 19.10 -24.57
CA LEU A 409 5.96 18.91 -23.82
C LEU A 409 6.15 19.13 -22.31
N ALA A 410 7.26 18.64 -21.73
CA ALA A 410 7.62 18.85 -20.33
C ALA A 410 7.86 20.35 -20.01
N ASN A 411 8.58 21.06 -20.88
CA ASN A 411 8.77 22.51 -20.75
C ASN A 411 7.45 23.28 -20.86
N GLN A 412 6.56 22.87 -21.77
CA GLN A 412 5.24 23.46 -21.95
C GLN A 412 4.36 23.24 -20.71
N ALA A 413 4.28 22.02 -20.19
CA ALA A 413 3.55 21.67 -18.98
C ALA A 413 4.05 22.47 -17.76
N ALA A 414 5.37 22.56 -17.58
CA ALA A 414 6.00 23.37 -16.52
C ALA A 414 5.66 24.86 -16.65
N SER A 415 5.68 25.42 -17.87
CA SER A 415 5.33 26.83 -18.11
C SER A 415 3.86 27.15 -17.77
N GLN A 416 2.97 26.20 -18.01
CA GLN A 416 1.53 26.30 -17.72
C GLN A 416 1.16 25.89 -16.28
N LYS A 417 2.10 25.31 -15.52
CA LYS A 417 1.90 24.74 -14.17
C LYS A 417 0.83 23.63 -14.13
N VAL A 418 0.80 22.80 -15.17
CA VAL A 418 -0.07 21.62 -15.28
C VAL A 418 0.76 20.35 -15.35
N SER A 419 0.16 19.19 -15.08
CA SER A 419 0.84 17.91 -15.36
C SER A 419 0.97 17.65 -16.87
N VAL A 420 1.94 16.83 -17.25
CA VAL A 420 2.11 16.38 -18.65
C VAL A 420 0.86 15.62 -19.12
N PHE A 421 0.22 14.83 -18.23
CA PHE A 421 -1.04 14.14 -18.51
C PHE A 421 -2.19 15.11 -18.83
N GLU A 422 -2.37 16.20 -18.06
CA GLU A 422 -3.36 17.23 -18.36
C GLU A 422 -3.12 17.90 -19.72
N LEU A 423 -1.86 18.11 -20.10
CA LEU A 423 -1.52 18.70 -21.39
C LEU A 423 -1.82 17.74 -22.55
N LEU A 424 -1.45 16.46 -22.43
CA LEU A 424 -1.80 15.43 -23.41
C LEU A 424 -3.31 15.26 -23.56
N ASN A 425 -4.05 15.27 -22.45
CA ASN A 425 -5.51 15.20 -22.46
C ASN A 425 -6.13 16.39 -23.24
N LYS A 426 -5.62 17.62 -23.04
CA LYS A 426 -6.07 18.80 -23.81
C LYS A 426 -5.74 18.70 -25.30
N ILE A 427 -4.58 18.14 -25.66
CA ILE A 427 -4.22 17.89 -27.07
C ILE A 427 -5.22 16.91 -27.71
N LEU A 428 -5.61 15.86 -27.00
CA LEU A 428 -6.62 14.90 -27.45
C LEU A 428 -8.02 15.53 -27.61
N GLU A 429 -8.46 16.37 -26.67
CA GLU A 429 -9.73 17.11 -26.77
C GLU A 429 -9.76 18.05 -28.00
N LYS A 430 -8.63 18.72 -28.27
CA LYS A 430 -8.44 19.55 -29.47
C LYS A 430 -8.49 18.70 -30.75
N LEU A 431 -7.74 17.61 -30.82
CA LEU A 431 -7.70 16.69 -31.96
C LEU A 431 -9.07 16.09 -32.27
N MET A 432 -9.82 15.64 -31.25
CA MET A 432 -11.19 15.13 -31.41
C MET A 432 -12.09 16.17 -32.08
N SER A 433 -11.96 17.43 -31.66
CA SER A 433 -12.75 18.55 -32.18
C SER A 433 -12.37 18.92 -33.61
N GLU A 434 -11.07 18.96 -33.92
CA GLU A 434 -10.55 19.31 -35.26
C GLU A 434 -10.81 18.21 -36.29
N GLN A 435 -10.79 16.95 -35.89
CA GLN A 435 -11.10 15.79 -36.73
C GLN A 435 -12.59 15.41 -36.74
N ASN A 436 -13.42 16.12 -35.96
CA ASN A 436 -14.87 15.93 -35.87
C ASN A 436 -15.29 14.49 -35.45
N HIS A 437 -14.51 13.86 -34.55
CA HIS A 437 -14.87 12.59 -33.93
C HIS A 437 -15.91 12.78 -32.82
N SER A 438 -16.80 11.81 -32.65
CA SER A 438 -17.87 11.88 -31.63
C SER A 438 -17.43 11.58 -30.19
N PHE A 439 -16.25 10.99 -30.01
CA PHE A 439 -15.68 10.65 -28.70
C PHE A 439 -14.15 10.54 -28.81
N VAL A 440 -13.42 10.92 -27.76
CA VAL A 440 -11.94 11.00 -27.74
C VAL A 440 -11.30 9.66 -28.12
N SER A 441 -11.87 8.56 -27.63
CA SER A 441 -11.36 7.21 -27.81
C SER A 441 -11.18 6.81 -29.28
N ALA A 442 -11.97 7.39 -30.19
CA ALA A 442 -11.94 7.15 -31.64
C ALA A 442 -10.65 7.60 -32.33
N LEU A 443 -9.92 8.56 -31.75
CA LEU A 443 -8.66 9.10 -32.31
C LEU A 443 -7.56 8.05 -32.52
N THR A 444 -7.73 6.85 -31.96
CA THR A 444 -6.78 5.74 -32.06
C THR A 444 -7.35 4.58 -32.86
N GLU A 445 -8.23 4.83 -33.82
CA GLU A 445 -8.88 3.76 -34.61
C GLU A 445 -7.87 2.85 -35.32
N ASP A 446 -6.74 3.40 -35.78
CA ASP A 446 -5.63 2.66 -36.40
C ASP A 446 -4.45 2.37 -35.46
N ILE A 447 -4.47 2.85 -34.21
CA ILE A 447 -3.35 2.72 -33.25
C ILE A 447 -3.72 1.78 -32.10
N HIS A 448 -2.89 0.76 -31.88
CA HIS A 448 -3.15 -0.31 -30.91
C HIS A 448 -1.90 -0.65 -30.10
N VAL A 449 -2.08 -0.81 -28.78
CA VAL A 449 -1.00 -1.15 -27.86
C VAL A 449 -1.35 -2.41 -27.06
N LEU A 450 -0.49 -3.42 -27.15
CA LEU A 450 -0.41 -4.50 -26.16
C LEU A 450 0.56 -4.02 -25.05
N PRO A 451 0.11 -3.88 -23.78
CA PRO A 451 0.84 -3.16 -22.74
C PRO A 451 1.91 -4.00 -22.02
N ASP A 452 2.15 -5.25 -22.42
CA ASP A 452 3.02 -6.20 -21.70
C ASP A 452 4.53 -5.91 -21.86
N PHE A 453 4.94 -4.64 -21.80
CA PHE A 453 6.33 -4.18 -21.90
C PHE A 453 7.24 -4.78 -20.81
N HIS A 454 6.66 -5.15 -19.66
CA HIS A 454 7.35 -5.79 -18.53
C HIS A 454 6.75 -7.17 -18.20
N GLY A 455 6.38 -7.93 -19.24
CA GLY A 455 5.67 -9.20 -19.08
C GLY A 455 4.18 -8.99 -18.72
N ASN A 456 3.43 -10.09 -18.69
CA ASN A 456 2.04 -10.11 -18.24
C ASN A 456 1.95 -10.86 -16.91
N ARG A 457 1.66 -10.16 -15.81
CA ARG A 457 1.40 -10.79 -14.50
C ARG A 457 0.05 -11.51 -14.49
N SER A 458 -1.03 -10.83 -14.90
CA SER A 458 -2.37 -11.40 -14.94
C SER A 458 -3.16 -10.98 -16.19
N PRO A 459 -4.02 -11.85 -16.73
CA PRO A 459 -4.28 -13.24 -16.29
C PRO A 459 -3.37 -14.29 -16.96
N ASN A 460 -2.52 -13.91 -17.92
CA ASN A 460 -1.76 -14.89 -18.72
C ASN A 460 -0.55 -15.50 -17.98
N ALA A 461 -0.04 -14.82 -16.94
CA ALA A 461 1.17 -15.19 -16.21
C ALA A 461 2.37 -15.52 -17.12
N ASP A 462 2.55 -14.71 -18.17
CA ASP A 462 3.65 -14.81 -19.13
C ASP A 462 4.68 -13.69 -18.88
N PRO A 463 5.72 -13.91 -18.05
CA PRO A 463 6.79 -12.93 -17.84
C PRO A 463 7.64 -12.70 -19.11
N LYS A 464 7.51 -13.57 -20.13
CA LYS A 464 8.18 -13.43 -21.43
C LYS A 464 7.36 -12.58 -22.41
N ALA A 465 6.15 -12.14 -22.04
CA ALA A 465 5.39 -11.14 -22.78
C ALA A 465 6.19 -9.86 -23.02
N LYS A 466 5.94 -9.28 -24.19
CA LYS A 466 6.55 -8.04 -24.68
C LYS A 466 5.45 -7.14 -25.24
N GLY A 467 5.67 -5.85 -25.11
CA GLY A 467 4.82 -4.83 -25.68
C GLY A 467 4.79 -4.89 -27.21
N VAL A 468 3.65 -4.51 -27.79
CA VAL A 468 3.48 -4.36 -29.24
C VAL A 468 2.77 -3.04 -29.48
N VAL A 469 3.28 -2.23 -30.40
CA VAL A 469 2.62 -1.03 -30.91
C VAL A 469 2.34 -1.21 -32.39
N CYS A 470 1.08 -1.12 -32.78
CA CYS A 470 0.62 -1.17 -34.16
C CYS A 470 0.05 0.21 -34.56
N GLY A 471 0.17 0.57 -35.85
CA GLY A 471 -0.29 1.87 -36.36
C GLY A 471 0.76 2.99 -36.34
N LEU A 472 2.05 2.66 -36.24
CA LEU A 472 3.13 3.66 -36.25
C LEU A 472 3.29 4.33 -37.63
N THR A 473 3.48 5.65 -37.61
CA THR A 473 3.82 6.48 -38.77
C THR A 473 5.23 7.05 -38.62
N LEU A 474 5.65 7.93 -39.54
CA LEU A 474 6.89 8.72 -39.40
C LEU A 474 6.68 10.03 -38.64
N ASP A 475 5.48 10.31 -38.12
CA ASP A 475 5.25 11.51 -37.32
C ASP A 475 5.89 11.38 -35.93
N THR A 476 6.45 12.48 -35.44
CA THR A 476 7.07 12.62 -34.11
C THR A 476 6.56 13.87 -33.39
N SER A 477 5.40 14.39 -33.78
CA SER A 477 4.73 15.55 -33.20
C SER A 477 4.23 15.32 -31.76
N GLU A 478 3.85 16.41 -31.07
CA GLU A 478 3.11 16.30 -29.79
C GLU A 478 1.74 15.64 -29.98
N GLU A 479 1.11 15.80 -31.14
CA GLU A 479 -0.17 15.21 -31.48
C GLU A 479 -0.04 13.68 -31.61
N GLN A 480 0.97 13.18 -32.32
CA GLN A 480 1.27 11.74 -32.40
C GLN A 480 1.65 11.13 -31.04
N LEU A 481 2.36 11.87 -30.17
CA LEU A 481 2.60 11.44 -28.79
C LEU A 481 1.29 11.31 -28.01
N ALA A 482 0.39 12.29 -28.13
CA ALA A 482 -0.92 12.24 -27.46
C ALA A 482 -1.75 11.04 -27.93
N LEU A 483 -1.73 10.72 -29.22
CA LEU A 483 -2.37 9.52 -29.77
C LEU A 483 -1.75 8.22 -29.24
N LEU A 484 -0.42 8.11 -29.17
CA LEU A 484 0.27 6.94 -28.64
C LEU A 484 0.01 6.77 -27.13
N TYR A 485 -0.01 7.86 -26.37
CA TYR A 485 -0.41 7.89 -24.96
C TYR A 485 -1.85 7.42 -24.77
N LEU A 486 -2.83 7.92 -25.55
CA LEU A 486 -4.21 7.44 -25.50
C LEU A 486 -4.31 5.94 -25.84
N ALA A 487 -3.62 5.48 -26.89
CA ALA A 487 -3.62 4.07 -27.25
C ALA A 487 -2.98 3.19 -26.15
N THR A 488 -2.03 3.73 -25.40
CA THR A 488 -1.41 3.06 -24.23
C THR A 488 -2.36 3.03 -23.03
N VAL A 489 -3.07 4.12 -22.72
CA VAL A 489 -4.14 4.16 -21.71
C VAL A 489 -5.21 3.11 -22.01
N GLN A 490 -5.63 3.03 -23.28
CA GLN A 490 -6.57 2.01 -23.75
C GLN A 490 -6.00 0.59 -23.63
N GLY A 491 -4.73 0.37 -24.01
CA GLY A 491 -4.02 -0.90 -23.85
C GLY A 491 -4.05 -1.41 -22.40
N ILE A 492 -3.74 -0.52 -21.45
CA ILE A 492 -3.81 -0.81 -20.01
C ILE A 492 -5.25 -1.15 -19.60
N ALA A 493 -6.24 -0.39 -20.06
CA ALA A 493 -7.65 -0.63 -19.77
C ALA A 493 -8.19 -1.95 -20.35
N TYR A 494 -7.75 -2.36 -21.57
CA TYR A 494 -8.07 -3.68 -22.13
C TYR A 494 -7.44 -4.80 -21.30
N GLY A 495 -6.24 -4.60 -20.76
CA GLY A 495 -5.64 -5.51 -19.78
C GLY A 495 -6.46 -5.62 -18.49
N THR A 496 -6.94 -4.51 -17.93
CA THR A 496 -7.87 -4.53 -16.78
C THR A 496 -9.19 -5.24 -17.12
N ARG A 497 -9.77 -5.00 -18.30
CA ARG A 497 -10.97 -5.72 -18.77
C ARG A 497 -10.72 -7.22 -18.83
N HIS A 498 -9.58 -7.65 -19.36
CA HIS A 498 -9.21 -9.06 -19.42
C HIS A 498 -9.13 -9.69 -18.00
N ILE A 499 -8.53 -8.98 -17.04
CA ILE A 499 -8.51 -9.40 -15.63
C ILE A 499 -9.94 -9.51 -15.05
N VAL A 500 -10.81 -8.52 -15.26
CA VAL A 500 -12.20 -8.53 -14.77
C VAL A 500 -13.03 -9.66 -15.39
N GLU A 501 -12.92 -9.86 -16.71
CA GLU A 501 -13.61 -10.96 -17.40
C GLU A 501 -13.11 -12.33 -16.91
N HIS A 502 -11.79 -12.50 -16.71
CA HIS A 502 -11.20 -13.73 -16.18
C HIS A 502 -11.64 -14.02 -14.73
N TYR A 503 -11.70 -13.01 -13.87
CA TYR A 503 -12.20 -13.16 -12.49
C TYR A 503 -13.67 -13.61 -12.49
N ASN A 504 -14.49 -12.97 -13.32
CA ASN A 504 -15.91 -13.29 -13.41
C ASN A 504 -16.17 -14.68 -14.02
N ALA A 505 -15.33 -15.12 -14.98
CA ALA A 505 -15.36 -16.47 -15.51
C ALA A 505 -15.01 -17.54 -14.45
N ASN A 506 -14.21 -17.19 -13.44
CA ASN A 506 -13.77 -18.08 -12.36
C ASN A 506 -14.50 -17.83 -11.01
N GLY A 507 -15.70 -17.24 -11.04
CA GLY A 507 -16.64 -17.24 -9.91
C GLY A 507 -16.85 -15.92 -9.18
N HIS A 508 -16.06 -14.88 -9.46
CA HIS A 508 -16.38 -13.52 -9.01
C HIS A 508 -17.59 -12.96 -9.77
N LYS A 509 -18.15 -11.85 -9.27
CA LYS A 509 -19.31 -11.16 -9.88
C LYS A 509 -19.11 -9.64 -9.87
N ILE A 510 -17.92 -9.20 -10.30
CA ILE A 510 -17.53 -7.79 -10.33
C ILE A 510 -18.49 -7.01 -11.22
N LYS A 511 -19.10 -5.98 -10.63
CA LYS A 511 -20.02 -5.02 -11.27
C LYS A 511 -19.57 -3.57 -11.10
N THR A 512 -18.71 -3.31 -10.12
CA THR A 512 -18.23 -1.97 -9.76
C THR A 512 -16.75 -2.03 -9.47
N LEU A 513 -16.00 -1.05 -9.97
CA LEU A 513 -14.59 -0.88 -9.63
C LEU A 513 -14.42 0.34 -8.72
N LEU A 514 -13.41 0.31 -7.86
CA LEU A 514 -13.05 1.42 -6.99
C LEU A 514 -11.57 1.73 -7.24
N ALA A 515 -11.26 2.95 -7.66
CA ALA A 515 -9.91 3.31 -8.08
C ALA A 515 -9.26 4.33 -7.14
N CYS A 516 -8.01 4.08 -6.76
CA CYS A 516 -7.19 4.97 -5.95
C CYS A 516 -5.74 5.03 -6.45
N GLY A 517 -4.93 5.92 -5.87
CA GLY A 517 -3.53 6.10 -6.23
C GLY A 517 -3.30 7.25 -7.22
N GLY A 518 -2.11 7.29 -7.83
CA GLY A 518 -1.69 8.41 -8.67
C GLY A 518 -2.50 8.54 -9.96
N LEU A 519 -2.67 7.43 -10.69
CA LEU A 519 -3.37 7.45 -11.98
C LEU A 519 -4.88 7.70 -11.85
N SER A 520 -5.49 7.46 -10.69
CA SER A 520 -6.92 7.75 -10.49
C SER A 520 -7.24 9.25 -10.45
N LYS A 521 -6.20 10.11 -10.43
CA LYS A 521 -6.32 11.57 -10.58
C LYS A 521 -6.40 12.00 -12.06
N ASN A 522 -6.16 11.11 -13.01
CA ASN A 522 -6.23 11.38 -14.45
C ASN A 522 -7.64 11.06 -14.99
N PRO A 523 -8.45 12.06 -15.40
CA PRO A 523 -9.84 11.84 -15.78
C PRO A 523 -10.00 11.01 -17.06
N LEU A 524 -9.10 11.19 -18.05
CA LEU A 524 -9.11 10.40 -19.28
C LEU A 524 -8.85 8.91 -18.96
N PHE A 525 -7.86 8.63 -18.12
CA PHE A 525 -7.52 7.27 -17.71
C PHE A 525 -8.73 6.56 -17.09
N ILE A 526 -9.43 7.22 -16.16
CA ILE A 526 -10.59 6.62 -15.48
C ILE A 526 -11.82 6.50 -16.40
N GLN A 527 -12.08 7.48 -17.28
CA GLN A 527 -13.19 7.39 -18.23
C GLN A 527 -12.97 6.26 -19.24
N GLU A 528 -11.79 6.16 -19.86
CA GLU A 528 -11.48 5.07 -20.80
C GLU A 528 -11.56 3.69 -20.11
N HIS A 529 -11.16 3.56 -18.84
CA HIS A 529 -11.36 2.33 -18.07
C HIS A 529 -12.86 2.01 -17.88
N ALA A 530 -13.69 2.99 -17.51
CA ALA A 530 -15.13 2.78 -17.35
C ALA A 530 -15.79 2.34 -18.67
N ASP A 531 -15.45 3.02 -19.78
CA ASP A 531 -15.99 2.75 -21.12
C ASP A 531 -15.56 1.39 -21.68
N ILE A 532 -14.29 1.00 -21.47
CA ILE A 532 -13.73 -0.27 -21.96
C ILE A 532 -14.26 -1.46 -21.16
N ILE A 533 -14.30 -1.37 -19.83
CA ILE A 533 -14.72 -2.46 -18.94
C ILE A 533 -16.25 -2.58 -18.92
N GLY A 534 -16.98 -1.48 -19.14
CA GLY A 534 -18.45 -1.44 -19.09
C GLY A 534 -19.01 -1.46 -17.67
N CYS A 535 -18.21 -1.04 -16.67
CA CYS A 535 -18.60 -0.96 -15.27
C CYS A 535 -18.36 0.45 -14.70
N PRO A 536 -19.20 0.93 -13.76
CA PRO A 536 -18.92 2.16 -13.03
C PRO A 536 -17.64 2.06 -12.21
N ILE A 537 -16.89 3.18 -12.18
CA ILE A 537 -15.69 3.34 -11.37
C ILE A 537 -15.96 4.40 -10.31
N ILE A 538 -15.80 4.03 -9.03
CA ILE A 538 -15.93 4.95 -7.91
C ILE A 538 -14.54 5.48 -7.52
N LEU A 539 -14.41 6.80 -7.44
CA LEU A 539 -13.28 7.48 -6.82
C LEU A 539 -13.65 7.81 -5.37
N PRO A 540 -12.79 7.51 -4.38
CA PRO A 540 -13.05 7.80 -2.98
C PRO A 540 -13.08 9.31 -2.72
N ARG A 541 -13.80 9.73 -1.68
CA ARG A 541 -13.79 11.11 -1.16
C ARG A 541 -12.40 11.54 -0.69
N GLU A 542 -11.64 10.59 -0.14
CA GLU A 542 -10.28 10.78 0.34
C GLU A 542 -9.28 10.14 -0.63
N SER A 543 -8.43 10.96 -1.24
CA SER A 543 -7.45 10.52 -2.23
C SER A 543 -6.24 9.81 -1.64
N GLU A 544 -5.92 10.08 -0.37
CA GLU A 544 -4.79 9.44 0.33
C GLU A 544 -5.19 8.09 0.92
N SER A 545 -5.68 7.20 0.05
CA SER A 545 -6.39 5.98 0.46
C SER A 545 -5.53 4.95 1.21
N VAL A 546 -4.21 4.90 0.95
CA VAL A 546 -3.29 4.03 1.70
C VAL A 546 -3.12 4.52 3.14
N LEU A 547 -2.96 5.84 3.32
CA LEU A 547 -2.92 6.46 4.65
C LEU A 547 -4.24 6.28 5.40
N LEU A 548 -5.38 6.43 4.72
CA LEU A 548 -6.70 6.16 5.31
C LEU A 548 -6.86 4.69 5.73
N GLY A 549 -6.41 3.75 4.90
CA GLY A 549 -6.40 2.33 5.20
C GLY A 549 -5.54 1.99 6.42
N ALA A 550 -4.35 2.56 6.53
CA ALA A 550 -3.50 2.43 7.70
C ALA A 550 -4.14 3.06 8.96
N ALA A 551 -4.80 4.21 8.83
CA ALA A 551 -5.52 4.85 9.95
C ALA A 551 -6.72 4.03 10.43
N ILE A 552 -7.41 3.31 9.52
CA ILE A 552 -8.47 2.35 9.85
C ILE A 552 -7.94 1.23 10.78
N LEU A 553 -6.73 0.71 10.53
CA LEU A 553 -6.09 -0.29 11.42
C LEU A 553 -5.87 0.27 12.83
N GLY A 554 -5.41 1.52 12.93
CA GLY A 554 -5.28 2.24 14.21
C GLY A 554 -6.63 2.46 14.91
N ALA A 555 -7.69 2.75 14.15
CA ALA A 555 -9.03 2.96 14.68
C ALA A 555 -9.62 1.66 15.28
N VAL A 556 -9.41 0.51 14.63
CA VAL A 556 -9.78 -0.81 15.17
C VAL A 556 -8.95 -1.14 16.41
N ALA A 557 -7.63 -0.95 16.35
CA ALA A 557 -6.73 -1.20 17.50
C ALA A 557 -7.09 -0.36 18.74
N SER A 558 -7.59 0.87 18.52
CA SER A 558 -8.09 1.75 19.59
C SER A 558 -9.42 1.30 20.22
N LYS A 559 -10.08 0.29 19.63
CA LYS A 559 -11.44 -0.18 19.97
C LYS A 559 -12.54 0.86 19.75
N LYS A 560 -12.29 1.89 18.92
CA LYS A 560 -13.33 2.82 18.43
C LYS A 560 -14.38 2.11 17.57
N PHE A 561 -13.93 1.14 16.78
CA PHE A 561 -14.75 0.26 15.95
C PHE A 561 -14.44 -1.20 16.31
N SER A 562 -15.40 -2.12 16.15
CA SER A 562 -15.26 -3.50 16.62
C SER A 562 -14.51 -4.44 15.66
N ASN A 563 -14.33 -4.03 14.41
CA ASN A 563 -13.71 -4.83 13.34
C ASN A 563 -13.30 -3.91 12.17
N VAL A 564 -12.43 -4.39 11.28
CA VAL A 564 -11.92 -3.61 10.13
C VAL A 564 -13.06 -3.11 9.24
N ARG A 565 -14.05 -3.96 8.96
CA ARG A 565 -15.15 -3.64 8.04
C ARG A 565 -16.08 -2.53 8.56
N GLU A 566 -16.31 -2.46 9.87
CA GLU A 566 -17.06 -1.38 10.49
C GLU A 566 -16.31 -0.03 10.38
N ALA A 567 -15.00 -0.04 10.65
CA ALA A 567 -14.16 1.15 10.50
C ALA A 567 -14.11 1.63 9.04
N MET A 568 -13.99 0.72 8.07
CA MET A 568 -14.08 1.05 6.64
C MET A 568 -15.40 1.77 6.30
N LYS A 569 -16.55 1.25 6.75
CA LYS A 569 -17.86 1.87 6.49
C LYS A 569 -18.04 3.25 7.14
N ALA A 570 -17.36 3.53 8.25
CA ALA A 570 -17.43 4.81 8.94
C ALA A 570 -16.46 5.85 8.39
N MET A 571 -15.28 5.41 7.92
CA MET A 571 -14.17 6.29 7.52
C MET A 571 -14.05 6.47 6.00
N SER A 572 -14.42 5.47 5.21
CA SER A 572 -14.42 5.53 3.75
C SER A 572 -15.77 6.06 3.21
N ALA A 573 -15.74 6.75 2.07
CA ALA A 573 -16.93 7.27 1.42
C ALA A 573 -16.68 7.49 -0.09
N ALA A 574 -17.71 7.30 -0.91
CA ALA A 574 -17.65 7.67 -2.32
C ALA A 574 -17.48 9.20 -2.49
N GLY A 575 -16.60 9.61 -3.39
CA GLY A 575 -16.40 11.02 -3.79
C GLY A 575 -17.06 11.30 -5.14
N GLN A 576 -16.67 10.55 -6.17
CA GLN A 576 -17.22 10.66 -7.53
C GLN A 576 -17.51 9.29 -8.10
N VAL A 577 -18.58 9.16 -8.90
CA VAL A 577 -18.90 7.94 -9.63
C VAL A 577 -18.80 8.23 -11.13
N ILE A 578 -17.80 7.64 -11.77
CA ILE A 578 -17.63 7.67 -13.22
C ILE A 578 -18.43 6.52 -13.82
N ARG A 579 -19.18 6.79 -14.88
CA ARG A 579 -20.01 5.77 -15.56
C ARG A 579 -19.50 5.53 -16.98
N PRO A 580 -19.64 4.29 -17.50
CA PRO A 580 -19.46 4.04 -18.92
C PRO A 580 -20.40 4.93 -19.75
N SER A 581 -19.94 5.35 -20.92
CA SER A 581 -20.70 6.12 -21.89
C SER A 581 -21.98 5.39 -22.30
N GLU A 582 -23.08 6.14 -22.37
CA GLU A 582 -24.37 5.64 -22.85
C GLU A 582 -24.44 5.55 -24.39
N ASP A 583 -23.46 6.11 -25.15
CA ASP A 583 -23.42 5.95 -26.61
C ASP A 583 -23.00 4.51 -26.98
N PRO A 584 -23.87 3.70 -27.60
CA PRO A 584 -23.55 2.33 -27.99
C PRO A 584 -22.39 2.23 -28.99
N LYS A 585 -22.02 3.32 -29.68
CA LYS A 585 -20.84 3.37 -30.54
C LYS A 585 -19.54 3.22 -29.75
N VAL A 586 -19.44 3.83 -28.57
CA VAL A 586 -18.24 3.77 -27.71
C VAL A 586 -18.00 2.33 -27.28
N LYS A 587 -19.03 1.66 -26.74
CA LYS A 587 -18.94 0.24 -26.38
C LYS A 587 -18.58 -0.64 -27.59
N LYS A 588 -19.23 -0.43 -28.74
CA LYS A 588 -18.97 -1.21 -29.97
C LYS A 588 -17.54 -1.02 -30.48
N TYR A 589 -16.98 0.19 -30.37
CA TYR A 589 -15.61 0.51 -30.73
C TYR A 589 -14.61 -0.22 -29.82
N HIS A 590 -14.78 -0.13 -28.50
CA HIS A 590 -13.91 -0.83 -27.55
C HIS A 590 -14.05 -2.36 -27.63
N ASP A 591 -15.24 -2.90 -27.89
CA ASP A 591 -15.42 -4.34 -28.15
C ASP A 591 -14.71 -4.81 -29.44
N ALA A 592 -14.48 -3.92 -30.42
CA ALA A 592 -13.66 -4.22 -31.59
C ALA A 592 -12.16 -4.17 -31.25
N LYS A 593 -11.69 -3.09 -30.60
CA LYS A 593 -10.28 -2.95 -30.19
C LYS A 593 -9.84 -4.02 -29.17
N TYR A 594 -10.74 -4.48 -28.32
CA TYR A 594 -10.47 -5.57 -27.37
C TYR A 594 -10.18 -6.91 -28.08
N LYS A 595 -10.84 -7.20 -29.22
CA LYS A 595 -10.49 -8.36 -30.06
C LYS A 595 -9.10 -8.22 -30.70
N ILE A 596 -8.74 -6.99 -31.08
CA ILE A 596 -7.41 -6.70 -31.63
C ILE A 596 -6.34 -6.87 -30.54
N PHE A 597 -6.58 -6.35 -29.33
CA PHE A 597 -5.71 -6.56 -28.15
C PHE A 597 -5.38 -8.04 -27.94
N HIS A 598 -6.40 -8.92 -27.91
CA HIS A 598 -6.20 -10.38 -27.83
C HIS A 598 -5.40 -10.92 -29.03
N SER A 599 -5.74 -10.50 -30.25
CA SER A 599 -5.02 -10.92 -31.46
C SER A 599 -3.54 -10.51 -31.47
N LEU A 600 -3.15 -9.41 -30.83
CA LEU A 600 -1.73 -8.99 -30.73
C LEU A 600 -0.93 -9.95 -29.84
N TYR A 601 -1.54 -10.46 -28.76
CA TYR A 601 -0.91 -11.45 -27.89
C TYR A 601 -0.73 -12.80 -28.61
N GLU A 602 -1.79 -13.30 -29.27
CA GLU A 602 -1.76 -14.56 -30.04
C GLU A 602 -0.74 -14.52 -31.20
N GLN A 603 -0.67 -13.40 -31.93
CA GLN A 603 0.36 -13.21 -32.97
C GLN A 603 1.77 -13.28 -32.38
N GLN A 604 2.01 -12.64 -31.24
CA GLN A 604 3.30 -12.70 -30.55
C GLN A 604 3.68 -14.14 -30.14
N LEU A 605 2.74 -14.92 -29.60
CA LEU A 605 2.98 -16.34 -29.30
C LEU A 605 3.34 -17.14 -30.57
N SER A 606 2.63 -16.88 -31.67
CA SER A 606 2.91 -17.49 -32.97
C SER A 606 4.31 -17.15 -33.48
N TYR A 607 4.74 -15.88 -33.39
CA TYR A 607 6.09 -15.46 -33.81
C TYR A 607 7.19 -16.12 -32.97
N ARG A 608 7.01 -16.23 -31.64
CA ARG A 608 7.94 -16.97 -30.78
C ARG A 608 8.06 -18.44 -31.19
N SER A 609 6.94 -19.09 -31.52
CA SER A 609 6.93 -20.48 -31.98
C SER A 609 7.68 -20.64 -33.31
N MET A 610 7.47 -19.75 -34.28
CA MET A 610 8.20 -19.75 -35.56
C MET A 610 9.71 -19.62 -35.34
N MET A 611 10.15 -18.66 -34.50
CA MET A 611 11.58 -18.48 -34.22
C MET A 611 12.18 -19.66 -33.43
N ALA A 612 11.44 -20.24 -32.48
CA ALA A 612 11.86 -21.43 -31.76
C ALA A 612 11.93 -22.70 -32.64
N GLN A 613 11.19 -22.74 -33.76
CA GLN A 613 11.32 -23.79 -34.78
C GLN A 613 12.50 -23.53 -35.71
N ALA A 614 12.75 -22.28 -36.11
CA ALA A 614 13.87 -21.90 -36.97
C ALA A 614 15.26 -22.02 -36.30
N MET A 615 15.29 -22.12 -34.96
CA MET A 615 16.50 -22.30 -34.15
C MET A 615 16.75 -23.76 -33.72
N LYS A 616 15.95 -24.72 -34.22
CA LYS A 616 16.12 -26.17 -34.02
C LYS A 616 16.71 -26.82 -35.27
#